data_AF-A0A976IGK9-F1
#
_entry.id   AF-A0A976IGK9-F1
#
_cell.length_a   1.000
_cell.length_b   1.000
_cell.length_c   1.000
_cell.angle_alpha   90.00
_cell.angle_beta   90.00
_cell.angle_gamma   90.00
#
_symmetry.space_group_name_H-M   'P 1'
#
loop_
_entity.id
_entity.type
_entity.pdbx_description
1 polymer ?
#
loop_
_entity_poly.entity_id
_entity_poly.type
_entity_poly.pdbx_seq_one_letter_code
_entity_poly.pdbx_strand_id
1 'polypeptide(L)'
;MEGYSKAGLPAADASEVVVKVLNDEIGPWRAAELLKNLESVNPELFERTRSTLYRYWDVLQLSLVDFEGGRISSMLGKGATEKAKERVFNCFSEYFKYAGQAAGREENSAYKSLMEIIENLGYGHVLDGILRSFSQPEINELLDNGRRIALDYLKKQHEKYNTPSAIIKAVPYWDKGLILMGQPFFRLRALCKTHVKVEDGAVSEVKQQSQWLIDQLDDWVFDKKLFFVMYPWQRHILAATVLEQLSQRWKADVASSIAMAQDYIKSMLEILELKGTWPIHSIEYHAFQDFIDLAFDKPIPVQIKEAFNGQEGVDELIYKLNNAF
;
A
#
# COMPACT_ATOMS: atom_id res chain seq x y z
N MET A 1 -38.30 5.80 -29.85
CA MET A 1 -38.73 6.50 -28.61
C MET A 1 -40.25 6.53 -28.40
N GLU A 2 -41.08 5.99 -29.30
CA GLU A 2 -42.55 6.08 -29.19
C GLU A 2 -43.19 5.17 -28.13
N GLY A 3 -42.51 4.10 -27.70
CA GLY A 3 -43.08 3.13 -26.74
C GLY A 3 -43.30 3.68 -25.33
N TYR A 4 -42.41 4.55 -24.84
CA TYR A 4 -42.49 5.11 -23.47
C TYR A 4 -43.59 6.16 -23.33
N SER A 5 -43.74 7.03 -24.35
CA SER A 5 -44.83 8.01 -24.43
C SER A 5 -46.20 7.32 -24.45
N LYS A 6 -46.33 6.18 -25.16
CA LYS A 6 -47.55 5.37 -25.21
C LYS A 6 -47.93 4.71 -23.87
N ALA A 7 -46.98 4.54 -22.95
CA ALA A 7 -47.21 3.89 -21.65
C ALA A 7 -47.53 4.89 -20.52
N GLY A 8 -47.55 6.20 -20.79
CA GLY A 8 -47.85 7.22 -19.78
C GLY A 8 -46.81 7.36 -18.66
N LEU A 9 -45.63 6.74 -18.81
CA LEU A 9 -44.54 6.83 -17.84
C LEU A 9 -43.60 7.99 -18.20
N PRO A 10 -43.34 8.94 -17.28
CA PRO A 10 -42.26 9.89 -17.44
C PRO A 10 -40.95 9.14 -17.73
N ALA A 11 -40.19 9.57 -18.73
CA ALA A 11 -38.92 8.92 -19.11
C ALA A 11 -37.87 8.90 -17.98
N ALA A 12 -38.04 9.76 -16.95
CA ALA A 12 -37.26 9.76 -15.72
C ALA A 12 -37.51 8.49 -14.88
N ASP A 13 -38.77 8.08 -14.72
CA ASP A 13 -39.18 6.93 -13.90
C ASP A 13 -38.65 5.61 -14.48
N ALA A 14 -38.63 5.48 -15.82
CA ALA A 14 -38.10 4.29 -16.49
C ALA A 14 -36.57 4.17 -16.30
N SER A 15 -35.84 5.29 -16.34
CA SER A 15 -34.39 5.30 -16.16
C SER A 15 -34.03 4.93 -14.71
N GLU A 16 -34.83 5.37 -13.74
CA GLU A 16 -34.65 5.04 -12.31
C GLU A 16 -34.85 3.55 -12.04
N VAL A 17 -35.92 2.94 -12.58
CA VAL A 17 -36.17 1.50 -12.43
C VAL A 17 -35.04 0.68 -13.04
N VAL A 18 -34.59 1.03 -14.26
CA VAL A 18 -33.48 0.33 -14.93
C VAL A 18 -32.19 0.44 -14.12
N VAL A 19 -31.85 1.63 -13.65
CA VAL A 19 -30.65 1.88 -12.82
C VAL A 19 -30.67 1.05 -11.54
N LYS A 20 -31.82 1.01 -10.85
CA LYS A 20 -31.98 0.22 -9.63
C LYS A 20 -31.77 -1.27 -9.91
N VAL A 21 -32.46 -1.82 -10.91
CA VAL A 21 -32.34 -3.24 -11.29
C VAL A 21 -30.90 -3.58 -11.69
N LEU A 22 -30.24 -2.74 -12.50
CA LEU A 22 -28.85 -2.97 -12.87
C LEU A 22 -27.93 -2.96 -11.65
N ASN A 23 -28.09 -1.99 -10.76
CA ASN A 23 -27.26 -1.92 -9.56
C ASN A 23 -27.45 -3.13 -8.65
N ASP A 24 -28.71 -3.55 -8.44
CA ASP A 24 -29.06 -4.63 -7.50
C ASP A 24 -28.67 -6.02 -8.06
N GLU A 25 -28.81 -6.24 -9.36
CA GLU A 25 -28.57 -7.56 -9.99
C GLU A 25 -27.10 -7.82 -10.34
N ILE A 26 -26.37 -6.81 -10.83
CA ILE A 26 -25.00 -6.99 -11.34
C ILE A 26 -23.94 -6.20 -10.57
N GLY A 27 -24.35 -5.32 -9.68
CA GLY A 27 -23.50 -4.48 -8.84
C GLY A 27 -23.09 -3.15 -9.52
N PRO A 28 -22.66 -2.14 -8.73
CA PRO A 28 -22.44 -0.79 -9.21
C PRO A 28 -21.42 -0.68 -10.34
N TRP A 29 -20.22 -1.27 -10.15
CA TRP A 29 -19.17 -1.16 -11.15
C TRP A 29 -19.56 -1.84 -12.49
N ARG A 30 -20.19 -3.01 -12.46
CA ARG A 30 -20.67 -3.67 -13.69
C ARG A 30 -21.81 -2.90 -14.36
N ALA A 31 -22.68 -2.27 -13.58
CA ALA A 31 -23.72 -1.42 -14.12
C ALA A 31 -23.11 -0.27 -14.94
N ALA A 32 -22.07 0.40 -14.43
CA ALA A 32 -21.37 1.43 -15.20
C ALA A 32 -20.62 0.87 -16.41
N GLU A 33 -19.94 -0.27 -16.31
CA GLU A 33 -19.29 -0.91 -17.47
C GLU A 33 -20.30 -1.22 -18.58
N LEU A 34 -21.48 -1.73 -18.22
CA LEU A 34 -22.55 -2.01 -19.16
C LEU A 34 -23.08 -0.72 -19.80
N LEU A 35 -23.29 0.34 -19.02
CA LEU A 35 -23.72 1.64 -19.54
C LEU A 35 -22.70 2.25 -20.50
N LYS A 36 -21.39 2.07 -20.26
CA LYS A 36 -20.35 2.59 -21.17
C LYS A 36 -20.48 2.03 -22.58
N ASN A 37 -20.92 0.78 -22.73
CA ASN A 37 -21.17 0.20 -24.06
C ASN A 37 -22.36 0.87 -24.79
N LEU A 38 -23.28 1.51 -24.07
CA LEU A 38 -24.38 2.27 -24.67
C LEU A 38 -23.95 3.62 -25.22
N GLU A 39 -22.84 4.19 -24.75
CA GLU A 39 -22.35 5.51 -25.17
C GLU A 39 -22.14 5.60 -26.68
N SER A 40 -21.60 4.54 -27.30
CA SER A 40 -21.35 4.49 -28.75
C SER A 40 -22.60 4.25 -29.59
N VAL A 41 -23.66 3.68 -28.99
CA VAL A 41 -24.89 3.28 -29.69
C VAL A 41 -25.98 4.35 -29.55
N ASN A 42 -26.10 4.97 -28.37
CA ASN A 42 -27.09 6.00 -28.08
C ASN A 42 -26.58 6.96 -26.99
N PRO A 43 -25.84 8.02 -27.38
CA PRO A 43 -25.23 8.97 -26.44
C PRO A 43 -26.24 9.68 -25.53
N GLU A 44 -27.42 10.03 -26.05
CA GLU A 44 -28.45 10.73 -25.28
C GLU A 44 -29.03 9.83 -24.18
N LEU A 45 -29.36 8.58 -24.52
CA LEU A 45 -29.84 7.61 -23.54
C LEU A 45 -28.76 7.27 -22.51
N PHE A 46 -27.51 7.16 -22.95
CA PHE A 46 -26.36 6.96 -22.07
C PHE A 46 -26.24 8.09 -21.04
N GLU A 47 -26.21 9.35 -21.48
CA GLU A 47 -26.06 10.51 -20.60
C GLU A 47 -27.19 10.60 -19.56
N ARG A 48 -28.44 10.37 -19.98
CA ARG A 48 -29.59 10.36 -19.08
C ARG A 48 -29.53 9.21 -18.06
N THR A 49 -29.18 8.01 -18.51
CA THR A 49 -29.12 6.83 -17.64
C THR A 49 -27.94 6.93 -16.67
N ARG A 50 -26.79 7.44 -17.11
CA ARG A 50 -25.62 7.70 -16.26
C ARG A 50 -25.93 8.74 -15.18
N SER A 51 -26.57 9.85 -15.55
CA SER A 51 -26.98 10.87 -14.58
C SER A 51 -27.94 10.31 -13.53
N THR A 52 -28.85 9.43 -13.94
CA THR A 52 -29.76 8.72 -13.03
C THR A 52 -29.02 7.74 -12.13
N LEU A 53 -28.04 7.01 -12.67
CA LEU A 53 -27.18 6.08 -11.93
C LEU A 53 -26.39 6.79 -10.83
N TYR A 54 -25.76 7.92 -11.16
CA TYR A 54 -24.99 8.68 -10.19
C TYR A 54 -25.86 9.27 -9.08
N ARG A 55 -27.05 9.79 -9.40
CA ARG A 55 -28.02 10.23 -8.40
C ARG A 55 -28.47 9.07 -7.49
N TYR A 56 -28.70 7.88 -8.05
CA TYR A 56 -29.04 6.70 -7.27
C TYR A 56 -27.92 6.32 -6.31
N TRP A 57 -26.67 6.28 -6.79
CA TRP A 57 -25.52 6.02 -5.92
C TRP A 57 -25.30 7.11 -4.87
N ASP A 58 -25.63 8.36 -5.17
CA ASP A 58 -25.53 9.43 -4.19
C ASP A 58 -26.52 9.23 -3.04
N VAL A 59 -27.76 8.83 -3.34
CA VAL A 59 -28.76 8.43 -2.33
C VAL A 59 -28.26 7.27 -1.48
N LEU A 60 -27.58 6.29 -2.08
CA LEU A 60 -26.99 5.16 -1.36
C LEU A 60 -25.73 5.52 -0.55
N GLN A 61 -25.21 6.73 -0.70
CA GLN A 61 -23.91 7.12 -0.14
C GLN A 61 -22.77 6.17 -0.52
N LEU A 62 -22.76 5.70 -1.77
CA LEU A 62 -21.92 4.59 -2.21
C LEU A 62 -20.42 4.85 -2.02
N SER A 63 -19.74 4.04 -1.19
CA SER A 63 -18.28 4.13 -1.00
C SER A 63 -17.51 3.45 -2.14
N LEU A 64 -16.18 3.66 -2.24
CA LEU A 64 -15.37 2.93 -3.23
C LEU A 64 -15.41 1.42 -2.99
N VAL A 65 -15.43 0.99 -1.72
CA VAL A 65 -15.48 -0.42 -1.33
C VAL A 65 -16.78 -1.08 -1.80
N ASP A 66 -17.91 -0.40 -1.59
CA ASP A 66 -19.21 -0.89 -2.04
C ASP A 66 -19.35 -0.85 -3.56
N PHE A 67 -18.77 0.17 -4.20
CA PHE A 67 -18.76 0.30 -5.65
C PHE A 67 -17.99 -0.85 -6.32
N GLU A 68 -16.78 -1.14 -5.85
CA GLU A 68 -15.92 -2.16 -6.45
C GLU A 68 -16.37 -3.59 -6.09
N GLY A 69 -16.97 -3.77 -4.90
CA GLY A 69 -17.65 -4.99 -4.49
C GLY A 69 -16.72 -6.22 -4.40
N GLY A 70 -15.50 -6.05 -3.89
CA GLY A 70 -14.48 -7.09 -3.76
C GLY A 70 -13.82 -7.53 -5.07
N ARG A 71 -14.12 -6.89 -6.19
CA ARG A 71 -13.58 -7.27 -7.51
C ARG A 71 -12.12 -6.87 -7.65
N ILE A 72 -11.69 -5.72 -7.13
CA ILE A 72 -10.28 -5.32 -7.10
C ILE A 72 -9.48 -6.39 -6.37
N SER A 73 -9.95 -6.79 -5.18
CA SER A 73 -9.33 -7.84 -4.39
C SER A 73 -9.27 -9.18 -5.11
N SER A 74 -10.35 -9.59 -5.75
CA SER A 74 -10.39 -10.83 -6.54
C SER A 74 -9.42 -10.81 -7.73
N MET A 75 -9.27 -9.67 -8.41
CA MET A 75 -8.36 -9.52 -9.54
C MET A 75 -6.90 -9.54 -9.11
N LEU A 76 -6.57 -8.78 -8.06
CA LEU A 76 -5.21 -8.72 -7.51
C LEU A 76 -4.80 -10.01 -6.81
N GLY A 77 -5.74 -10.77 -6.25
CA GLY A 77 -5.49 -12.09 -5.68
C GLY A 77 -4.90 -13.12 -6.69
N LYS A 78 -5.01 -12.85 -7.99
CA LYS A 78 -4.37 -13.65 -9.06
C LYS A 78 -3.02 -13.10 -9.52
N GLY A 79 -2.55 -12.01 -8.91
CA GLY A 79 -1.31 -11.31 -9.23
C GLY A 79 -1.51 -9.92 -9.85
N ALA A 80 -0.52 -9.05 -9.64
CA ALA A 80 -0.47 -7.66 -10.11
C ALA A 80 -0.08 -7.53 -11.61
N THR A 81 -0.80 -8.23 -12.49
CA THR A 81 -0.57 -8.18 -13.95
C THR A 81 -0.97 -6.82 -14.55
N GLU A 82 -0.48 -6.47 -15.75
CA GLU A 82 -0.89 -5.24 -16.44
C GLU A 82 -2.41 -5.16 -16.64
N LYS A 83 -3.05 -6.28 -16.96
CA LYS A 83 -4.51 -6.36 -17.06
C LYS A 83 -5.21 -6.06 -15.74
N ALA A 84 -4.63 -6.50 -14.61
CA ALA A 84 -5.17 -6.18 -13.29
C ALA A 84 -5.01 -4.67 -12.99
N LYS A 85 -3.84 -4.09 -13.26
CA LYS A 85 -3.59 -2.64 -13.10
C LYS A 85 -4.58 -1.80 -13.92
N GLU A 86 -4.78 -2.16 -15.18
CA GLU A 86 -5.74 -1.49 -16.06
C GLU A 86 -7.17 -1.56 -15.49
N ARG A 87 -7.59 -2.74 -15.02
CA ARG A 87 -8.93 -2.89 -14.43
C ARG A 87 -9.10 -2.12 -13.13
N VAL A 88 -8.09 -2.10 -12.27
CA VAL A 88 -8.09 -1.28 -11.05
C VAL A 88 -8.23 0.20 -11.41
N PHE A 89 -7.42 0.68 -12.38
CA PHE A 89 -7.50 2.06 -12.84
C PHE A 89 -8.87 2.40 -13.47
N ASN A 90 -9.45 1.48 -14.23
CA ASN A 90 -10.78 1.65 -14.82
C ASN A 90 -11.89 1.72 -13.77
N CYS A 91 -11.86 0.83 -12.78
CA CYS A 91 -12.78 0.85 -11.64
C CYS A 91 -12.67 2.17 -10.87
N PHE A 92 -11.45 2.56 -10.51
CA PHE A 92 -11.19 3.81 -9.82
C PHE A 92 -11.67 5.03 -10.63
N SER A 93 -11.34 5.10 -11.93
CA SER A 93 -11.73 6.24 -12.78
C SER A 93 -13.24 6.41 -12.86
N GLU A 94 -13.99 5.31 -12.90
CA GLU A 94 -15.45 5.36 -12.98
C GLU A 94 -16.07 5.78 -11.66
N TYR A 95 -15.59 5.23 -10.54
CA TYR A 95 -15.97 5.71 -9.22
C TYR A 95 -15.64 7.20 -9.03
N PHE A 96 -14.47 7.64 -9.50
CA PHE A 96 -14.02 9.02 -9.38
C PHE A 96 -14.94 10.00 -10.13
N LYS A 97 -15.44 9.63 -11.32
CA LYS A 97 -16.43 10.44 -12.05
C LYS A 97 -17.70 10.64 -11.24
N TYR A 98 -18.17 9.59 -10.56
CA TYR A 98 -19.31 9.67 -9.66
C TYR A 98 -19.00 10.53 -8.42
N ALA A 99 -17.91 10.24 -7.72
CA ALA A 99 -17.53 10.92 -6.49
C ALA A 99 -17.28 12.42 -6.70
N GLY A 100 -16.73 12.82 -7.86
CA GLY A 100 -16.55 14.22 -8.23
C GLY A 100 -17.85 15.00 -8.50
N GLN A 101 -18.97 14.31 -8.71
CA GLN A 101 -20.30 14.93 -8.84
C GLN A 101 -21.10 14.94 -7.54
N ALA A 102 -20.76 14.07 -6.58
CA ALA A 102 -21.39 14.04 -5.26
C ALA A 102 -20.84 15.18 -4.39
N ALA A 103 -21.60 16.27 -4.26
CA ALA A 103 -21.22 17.43 -3.46
C ALA A 103 -20.89 17.01 -2.01
N GLY A 104 -19.69 17.35 -1.55
CA GLY A 104 -19.30 17.17 -0.14
C GLY A 104 -18.58 15.85 0.21
N ARG A 105 -18.31 14.96 -0.75
CA ARG A 105 -17.39 13.84 -0.48
C ARG A 105 -15.97 14.30 -0.68
N GLU A 106 -15.25 14.40 0.43
CA GLU A 106 -13.86 14.87 0.45
C GLU A 106 -13.05 14.22 -0.65
N GLU A 107 -12.41 15.04 -1.48
CA GLU A 107 -11.52 14.60 -2.54
C GLU A 107 -10.52 13.57 -2.03
N ASN A 108 -10.07 13.59 -0.77
CA ASN A 108 -9.06 12.65 -0.25
C ASN A 108 -9.57 11.23 0.06
N SER A 109 -10.89 11.01 0.14
CA SER A 109 -11.47 9.73 0.59
C SER A 109 -11.26 8.60 -0.41
N ALA A 110 -11.44 8.87 -1.71
CA ALA A 110 -11.32 7.87 -2.78
C ALA A 110 -9.91 7.27 -2.88
N TYR A 111 -8.88 8.12 -2.81
CA TYR A 111 -7.48 7.66 -2.80
C TYR A 111 -7.18 6.78 -1.60
N LYS A 112 -7.57 7.20 -0.39
CA LYS A 112 -7.31 6.44 0.84
C LYS A 112 -7.97 5.06 0.80
N SER A 113 -9.24 4.99 0.38
CA SER A 113 -9.94 3.71 0.21
C SER A 113 -9.27 2.82 -0.84
N LEU A 114 -8.82 3.38 -1.97
CA LEU A 114 -8.08 2.60 -2.97
C LEU A 114 -6.79 2.02 -2.37
N MET A 115 -6.01 2.87 -1.69
CA MET A 115 -4.76 2.46 -1.03
C MET A 115 -5.00 1.37 0.00
N GLU A 116 -6.03 1.51 0.84
CA GLU A 116 -6.39 0.51 1.84
C GLU A 116 -6.70 -0.85 1.17
N ILE A 117 -7.50 -0.88 0.11
CA ILE A 117 -7.82 -2.10 -0.63
C ILE A 117 -6.55 -2.76 -1.17
N ILE A 118 -5.66 -2.01 -1.83
CA ILE A 118 -4.46 -2.59 -2.45
C ILE A 118 -3.39 -2.96 -1.42
N GLU A 119 -3.26 -2.20 -0.33
CA GLU A 119 -2.27 -2.43 0.73
C GLU A 119 -2.64 -3.62 1.61
N ASN A 120 -3.92 -3.83 1.91
CA ASN A 120 -4.42 -5.02 2.61
C ASN A 120 -4.05 -6.33 1.88
N LEU A 121 -3.83 -6.26 0.55
CA LEU A 121 -3.40 -7.39 -0.25
C LEU A 121 -1.87 -7.49 -0.40
N GLY A 122 -1.11 -6.50 0.07
CA GLY A 122 0.33 -6.37 -0.12
C GLY A 122 0.72 -5.84 -1.51
N TYR A 123 -0.22 -5.22 -2.22
CA TYR A 123 -0.06 -4.73 -3.59
C TYR A 123 0.06 -3.21 -3.68
N GLY A 124 0.57 -2.51 -2.65
CA GLY A 124 0.74 -1.05 -2.70
C GLY A 124 1.52 -0.54 -3.92
N HIS A 125 2.48 -1.33 -4.43
CA HIS A 125 3.24 -1.06 -5.65
C HIS A 125 2.41 -1.06 -6.95
N VAL A 126 1.17 -1.56 -6.92
CA VAL A 126 0.25 -1.53 -8.06
C VAL A 126 -0.06 -0.10 -8.45
N LEU A 127 -0.22 0.81 -7.47
CA LEU A 127 -0.49 2.21 -7.77
C LEU A 127 0.72 2.86 -8.47
N ASP A 128 1.94 2.60 -8.00
CA ASP A 128 3.17 3.06 -8.68
C ASP A 128 3.20 2.56 -10.14
N GLY A 129 2.81 1.31 -10.34
CA GLY A 129 2.68 0.70 -11.66
C GLY A 129 1.63 1.39 -12.55
N ILE A 130 0.45 1.68 -12.00
CA ILE A 130 -0.63 2.41 -12.69
C ILE A 130 -0.12 3.80 -13.10
N LEU A 131 0.43 4.56 -12.16
CA LEU A 131 0.94 5.90 -12.44
C LEU A 131 2.02 5.86 -13.52
N ARG A 132 2.97 4.93 -13.44
CA ARG A 132 4.02 4.80 -14.45
C ARG A 132 3.47 4.41 -15.83
N SER A 133 2.56 3.45 -15.90
CA SER A 133 2.02 2.96 -17.18
C SER A 133 1.14 4.01 -17.85
N PHE A 134 0.22 4.65 -17.11
CA PHE A 134 -0.75 5.56 -17.69
C PHE A 134 -0.26 7.00 -17.84
N SER A 135 0.88 7.36 -17.26
CA SER A 135 1.50 8.69 -17.43
C SER A 135 2.43 8.81 -18.63
N GLN A 136 2.72 7.71 -19.32
CA GLN A 136 3.51 7.76 -20.56
C GLN A 136 2.78 8.65 -21.59
N PRO A 137 3.46 9.59 -22.26
CA PRO A 137 2.81 10.53 -23.18
C PRO A 137 1.91 9.82 -24.20
N GLU A 138 2.41 8.73 -24.81
CA GLU A 138 1.73 7.95 -25.83
C GLU A 138 0.45 7.30 -25.32
N ILE A 139 0.42 6.91 -24.04
CA ILE A 139 -0.75 6.29 -23.41
C ILE A 139 -1.71 7.37 -22.90
N ASN A 140 -1.19 8.43 -22.29
CA ASN A 140 -1.98 9.51 -21.71
C ASN A 140 -2.81 10.26 -22.76
N GLU A 141 -2.25 10.46 -23.96
CA GLU A 141 -2.95 11.06 -25.10
C GLU A 141 -4.17 10.22 -25.55
N LEU A 142 -4.09 8.90 -25.39
CA LEU A 142 -5.16 7.96 -25.76
C LEU A 142 -6.24 7.82 -24.68
N LEU A 143 -6.03 8.37 -23.48
CA LEU A 143 -7.03 8.30 -22.41
C LEU A 143 -8.21 9.21 -22.70
N ASP A 144 -9.42 8.76 -22.35
CA ASP A 144 -10.60 9.63 -22.31
C ASP A 144 -10.44 10.70 -21.22
N ASN A 145 -11.17 11.82 -21.35
CA ASN A 145 -11.04 12.97 -20.44
C ASN A 145 -11.25 12.58 -18.96
N GLY A 146 -12.21 11.68 -18.68
CA GLY A 146 -12.48 11.22 -17.32
C GLY A 146 -11.32 10.44 -16.72
N ARG A 147 -10.69 9.56 -17.50
CA ARG A 147 -9.48 8.84 -17.08
C ARG A 147 -8.29 9.75 -16.87
N ARG A 148 -8.09 10.78 -17.72
CA ARG A 148 -7.01 11.77 -17.52
C ARG A 148 -7.17 12.52 -16.20
N ILE A 149 -8.38 13.03 -15.93
CA ILE A 149 -8.67 13.74 -14.67
C ILE A 149 -8.45 12.82 -13.46
N ALA A 150 -8.92 11.57 -13.53
CA ALA A 150 -8.71 10.59 -12.47
C ALA A 150 -7.21 10.27 -12.26
N LEU A 151 -6.43 10.16 -13.34
CA LEU A 151 -4.99 9.97 -13.27
C LEU A 151 -4.28 11.16 -12.62
N ASP A 152 -4.62 12.39 -13.00
CA ASP A 152 -4.03 13.60 -12.43
C ASP A 152 -4.38 13.76 -10.95
N TYR A 153 -5.61 13.41 -10.58
CA TYR A 153 -6.00 13.30 -9.19
C TYR A 153 -5.13 12.27 -8.45
N LEU A 154 -4.98 11.05 -8.99
CA LEU A 154 -4.16 10.01 -8.36
C LEU A 154 -2.71 10.46 -8.19
N LYS A 155 -2.11 11.12 -9.19
CA LYS A 155 -0.76 11.67 -9.08
C LYS A 155 -0.62 12.64 -7.91
N LYS A 156 -1.48 13.65 -7.84
CA LYS A 156 -1.45 14.67 -6.78
C LYS A 156 -1.62 14.06 -5.38
N GLN A 157 -2.54 13.13 -5.25
CA GLN A 157 -2.80 12.46 -3.98
C GLN A 157 -1.65 11.51 -3.61
N HIS A 158 -1.12 10.80 -4.59
CA HIS A 158 0.01 9.92 -4.39
C HIS A 158 1.25 10.68 -3.95
N GLU A 159 1.59 11.81 -4.57
CA GLU A 159 2.68 12.69 -4.11
C GLU A 159 2.49 13.15 -2.67
N LYS A 160 1.24 13.43 -2.26
CA LYS A 160 0.92 13.90 -0.90
C LYS A 160 0.99 12.79 0.16
N TYR A 161 0.53 11.58 -0.16
CA TYR A 161 0.30 10.52 0.84
C TYR A 161 1.31 9.36 0.76
N ASN A 162 2.08 9.23 -0.32
CA ASN A 162 3.11 8.20 -0.48
C ASN A 162 4.38 8.57 0.30
N THR A 163 4.28 8.66 1.62
CA THR A 163 5.38 8.98 2.54
C THR A 163 6.13 7.71 2.98
N PRO A 164 7.41 7.81 3.42
CA PRO A 164 8.13 6.66 3.96
C PRO A 164 7.36 5.95 5.09
N SER A 165 6.83 6.74 6.03
CA SER A 165 5.99 6.25 7.13
C SER A 165 4.76 5.48 6.64
N ALA A 166 4.06 5.96 5.61
CA ALA A 166 2.91 5.26 5.05
C ALA A 166 3.30 3.91 4.41
N ILE A 167 4.36 3.91 3.59
CA ILE A 167 4.86 2.70 2.92
C ILE A 167 5.26 1.63 3.96
N ILE A 168 5.92 2.04 5.04
CA ILE A 168 6.38 1.15 6.11
C ILE A 168 5.21 0.66 6.97
N LYS A 169 4.19 1.49 7.26
CA LYS A 169 2.99 1.05 7.99
C LYS A 169 2.19 -0.01 7.25
N ALA A 170 2.09 0.13 5.93
CA ALA A 170 1.30 -0.74 5.07
C ALA A 170 1.84 -2.17 4.96
N VAL A 171 3.04 -2.44 5.47
CA VAL A 171 3.65 -3.76 5.41
C VAL A 171 3.02 -4.69 6.45
N PRO A 172 2.40 -5.81 6.04
CA PRO A 172 1.81 -6.77 6.97
C PRO A 172 2.91 -7.68 7.56
N TYR A 173 3.75 -7.14 8.44
CA TYR A 173 4.89 -7.83 9.07
C TYR A 173 4.52 -9.17 9.74
N TRP A 174 3.26 -9.31 10.18
CA TRP A 174 2.79 -10.46 10.96
C TRP A 174 2.19 -11.59 10.11
N ASP A 175 1.55 -11.26 8.99
CA ASP A 175 0.79 -12.24 8.19
C ASP A 175 1.62 -12.88 7.08
N LYS A 176 2.72 -12.25 6.70
CA LYS A 176 3.47 -12.57 5.47
C LYS A 176 4.96 -12.48 5.75
N GLY A 177 5.66 -13.63 5.75
CA GLY A 177 7.09 -13.71 6.07
C GLY A 177 7.98 -12.77 5.24
N LEU A 178 9.24 -12.60 5.67
CA LEU A 178 10.19 -11.59 5.18
C LEU A 178 10.40 -11.53 3.65
N ILE A 179 10.01 -12.58 2.91
CA ILE A 179 10.04 -12.65 1.43
C ILE A 179 9.18 -11.56 0.75
N LEU A 180 8.12 -11.06 1.41
CA LEU A 180 7.26 -10.02 0.84
C LEU A 180 7.72 -8.58 1.14
N MET A 181 8.86 -8.41 1.82
CA MET A 181 9.50 -7.11 2.11
C MET A 181 10.19 -6.46 0.90
N GLY A 182 10.26 -7.16 -0.24
CA GLY A 182 10.87 -6.62 -1.46
C GLY A 182 10.18 -5.38 -2.01
N GLN A 183 8.84 -5.36 -2.01
CA GLN A 183 8.08 -4.27 -2.63
C GLN A 183 8.20 -2.94 -1.86
N PRO A 184 8.09 -2.91 -0.52
CA PRO A 184 8.36 -1.71 0.26
C PRO A 184 9.75 -1.12 0.00
N PHE A 185 10.80 -1.95 -0.09
CA PHE A 185 12.16 -1.48 -0.39
C PHE A 185 12.23 -0.73 -1.72
N PHE A 186 11.68 -1.31 -2.80
CA PHE A 186 11.72 -0.67 -4.12
C PHE A 186 10.91 0.63 -4.17
N ARG A 187 9.78 0.69 -3.44
CA ARG A 187 8.97 1.91 -3.31
C ARG A 187 9.74 3.02 -2.58
N LEU A 188 10.34 2.71 -1.42
CA LEU A 188 11.16 3.66 -0.68
C LEU A 188 12.34 4.16 -1.53
N ARG A 189 13.04 3.27 -2.23
CA ARG A 189 14.13 3.63 -3.14
C ARG A 189 13.68 4.57 -4.25
N ALA A 190 12.52 4.32 -4.86
CA ALA A 190 11.95 5.21 -5.88
C ALA A 190 11.64 6.59 -5.28
N LEU A 191 11.06 6.62 -4.09
CA LEU A 191 10.72 7.84 -3.39
C LEU A 191 11.96 8.69 -3.07
N CYS A 192 13.05 8.09 -2.59
CA CYS A 192 14.34 8.78 -2.37
C CYS A 192 14.82 9.53 -3.61
N LYS A 193 14.75 8.87 -4.78
CA LYS A 193 15.21 9.45 -6.06
C LYS A 193 14.40 10.67 -6.49
N THR A 194 13.16 10.80 -6.03
CA THR A 194 12.31 11.95 -6.34
C THR A 194 12.56 13.15 -5.42
N HIS A 195 13.03 12.92 -4.18
CA HIS A 195 13.21 13.96 -3.16
C HIS A 195 14.65 14.43 -3.02
N VAL A 196 15.61 13.58 -3.34
CA VAL A 196 17.03 13.93 -3.43
C VAL A 196 17.36 13.97 -4.92
N LYS A 197 17.56 15.17 -5.49
CA LYS A 197 18.00 15.34 -6.89
C LYS A 197 19.46 14.94 -7.02
N VAL A 198 19.79 14.16 -8.05
CA VAL A 198 21.11 13.52 -8.14
C VAL A 198 21.65 13.47 -9.58
N GLU A 199 22.96 13.70 -9.75
CA GLU A 199 23.77 13.24 -10.88
C GLU A 199 24.26 11.81 -10.56
N ASP A 200 23.81 10.79 -11.29
CA ASP A 200 23.96 9.37 -10.90
C ASP A 200 25.35 8.94 -10.36
N GLY A 201 25.44 8.59 -9.07
CA GLY A 201 26.32 7.52 -8.58
C GLY A 201 27.38 7.87 -7.54
N ALA A 202 27.40 9.08 -6.97
CA ALA A 202 28.35 9.44 -5.93
C ALA A 202 27.93 8.88 -4.56
N VAL A 203 28.90 8.32 -3.81
CA VAL A 203 28.68 7.77 -2.44
C VAL A 203 28.05 8.80 -1.49
N SER A 204 28.31 10.09 -1.68
CA SER A 204 27.68 11.18 -0.93
C SER A 204 26.16 11.23 -1.09
N GLU A 205 25.64 10.80 -2.24
CA GLU A 205 24.23 10.91 -2.60
C GLU A 205 23.41 9.81 -1.94
N VAL A 206 23.95 8.58 -1.92
CA VAL A 206 23.33 7.47 -1.22
C VAL A 206 23.23 7.76 0.27
N LYS A 207 24.25 8.42 0.85
CA LYS A 207 24.22 8.89 2.25
C LYS A 207 23.17 9.97 2.51
N GLN A 208 22.91 10.85 1.54
CA GLN A 208 21.84 11.85 1.65
C GLN A 208 20.45 11.20 1.52
N GLN A 209 20.30 10.24 0.61
CA GLN A 209 19.05 9.48 0.45
C GLN A 209 18.71 8.66 1.69
N SER A 210 19.70 8.00 2.28
CA SER A 210 19.50 7.23 3.52
C SER A 210 19.18 8.15 4.70
N GLN A 211 19.87 9.28 4.83
CA GLN A 211 19.61 10.24 5.90
C GLN A 211 18.19 10.81 5.78
N TRP A 212 17.81 11.23 4.57
CA TRP A 212 16.45 11.71 4.30
C TRP A 212 15.41 10.66 4.69
N LEU A 213 15.58 9.38 4.33
CA LEU A 213 14.64 8.32 4.72
C LEU A 213 14.48 8.22 6.24
N ILE A 214 15.59 8.25 6.98
CA ILE A 214 15.58 8.13 8.44
C ILE A 214 14.94 9.37 9.07
N ASP A 215 15.22 10.56 8.53
CA ASP A 215 14.65 11.83 9.01
C ASP A 215 13.14 11.95 8.75
N GLN A 216 12.59 11.20 7.79
CA GLN A 216 11.13 11.14 7.55
C GLN A 216 10.39 10.21 8.54
N LEU A 217 11.10 9.59 9.49
CA LEU A 217 10.56 8.65 10.47
C LEU A 217 10.72 9.21 11.89
N ASP A 218 9.59 9.59 12.48
CA ASP A 218 9.56 10.32 13.75
C ASP A 218 9.61 9.41 15.00
N ASP A 219 9.61 8.09 14.86
CA ASP A 219 9.45 7.14 15.97
C ASP A 219 10.28 5.85 15.77
N TRP A 220 10.84 5.29 16.86
CA TRP A 220 11.64 4.07 16.89
C TRP A 220 10.86 2.83 16.40
N VAL A 221 9.53 2.86 16.53
CA VAL A 221 8.65 1.81 15.95
C VAL A 221 8.86 1.70 14.44
N PHE A 222 9.15 2.81 13.76
CA PHE A 222 9.46 2.77 12.33
C PHE A 222 10.89 2.33 12.06
N ASP A 223 11.86 2.61 12.93
CA ASP A 223 13.23 2.13 12.77
C ASP A 223 13.27 0.59 12.75
N LYS A 224 12.55 -0.07 13.66
CA LYS A 224 12.38 -1.54 13.66
C LYS A 224 11.82 -2.03 12.32
N LYS A 225 10.75 -1.39 11.85
CA LYS A 225 10.08 -1.77 10.60
C LYS A 225 10.94 -1.48 9.37
N LEU A 226 11.70 -0.39 9.38
CA LEU A 226 12.63 -0.01 8.33
C LEU A 226 13.80 -1.00 8.26
N PHE A 227 14.33 -1.44 9.41
CA PHE A 227 15.32 -2.50 9.49
C PHE A 227 14.85 -3.75 8.73
N PHE A 228 13.64 -4.23 8.98
CA PHE A 228 13.08 -5.39 8.30
C PHE A 228 12.88 -5.21 6.79
N VAL A 229 12.63 -3.98 6.34
CA VAL A 229 12.54 -3.68 4.91
C VAL A 229 13.93 -3.69 4.26
N MET A 230 14.95 -3.19 4.95
CA MET A 230 16.31 -3.04 4.41
C MET A 230 17.15 -4.32 4.52
N TYR A 231 16.95 -5.10 5.59
CA TYR A 231 17.78 -6.26 5.93
C TYR A 231 17.88 -7.30 4.79
N PRO A 232 16.78 -7.73 4.13
CA PRO A 232 16.87 -8.67 2.99
C PRO A 232 17.69 -8.12 1.82
N TRP A 233 17.85 -6.79 1.74
CA TRP A 233 18.52 -6.06 0.69
C TRP A 233 19.88 -5.53 1.11
N GLN A 234 20.47 -5.99 2.22
CA GLN A 234 21.75 -5.49 2.75
C GLN A 234 22.94 -5.49 1.75
N ARG A 235 22.84 -6.24 0.65
CA ARG A 235 23.82 -6.20 -0.45
C ARG A 235 23.64 -5.01 -1.41
N HIS A 236 22.49 -4.34 -1.38
CA HIS A 236 22.21 -3.13 -2.14
C HIS A 236 22.73 -1.91 -1.39
N ILE A 237 23.45 -1.03 -2.08
CA ILE A 237 24.16 0.10 -1.46
C ILE A 237 23.26 0.98 -0.58
N LEU A 238 22.07 1.36 -1.06
CA LEU A 238 21.12 2.15 -0.26
C LEU A 238 20.70 1.44 1.05
N ALA A 239 20.39 0.15 0.99
CA ALA A 239 19.98 -0.59 2.18
C ALA A 239 21.13 -0.72 3.18
N ALA A 240 22.34 -1.03 2.69
CA ALA A 240 23.54 -1.08 3.52
C ALA A 240 23.79 0.26 4.24
N THR A 241 23.71 1.38 3.51
CA THR A 241 23.91 2.71 4.09
C THR A 241 22.82 3.10 5.08
N VAL A 242 21.56 2.73 4.82
CA VAL A 242 20.47 2.92 5.80
C VAL A 242 20.74 2.12 7.07
N LEU A 243 21.14 0.85 6.96
CA LEU A 243 21.47 0.01 8.12
C LEU A 243 22.66 0.55 8.91
N GLU A 244 23.68 1.08 8.24
CA GLU A 244 24.82 1.75 8.87
C GLU A 244 24.40 2.98 9.68
N GLN A 245 23.57 3.85 9.11
CA GLN A 245 23.08 5.05 9.80
C GLN A 245 22.11 4.73 10.94
N LEU A 246 21.23 3.74 10.75
CA LEU A 246 20.38 3.23 11.83
C LEU A 246 21.22 2.67 12.99
N SER A 247 22.27 1.90 12.70
CA SER A 247 23.21 1.41 13.72
C SER A 247 23.81 2.55 14.54
N GLN A 248 24.26 3.63 13.89
CA GLN A 248 24.78 4.80 14.59
C GLN A 248 23.71 5.46 15.49
N ARG A 249 22.48 5.61 14.97
CA ARG A 249 21.34 6.18 15.73
C ARG A 249 21.00 5.33 16.96
N TRP A 250 20.95 4.01 16.81
CA TRP A 250 20.66 3.06 17.89
C TRP A 250 21.74 3.07 18.98
N LYS A 251 23.01 3.03 18.60
CA LYS A 251 24.11 3.12 19.57
C LYS A 251 24.12 4.43 20.35
N ALA A 252 23.64 5.51 19.76
CA ALA A 252 23.52 6.81 20.43
C ALA A 252 22.35 6.87 21.43
N ASP A 253 21.29 6.07 21.23
CA ASP A 253 20.10 6.01 22.10
C ASP A 253 19.84 4.58 22.57
N VAL A 254 20.69 4.14 23.51
CA VAL A 254 20.66 2.78 24.08
C VAL A 254 19.30 2.44 24.70
N ALA A 255 18.60 3.41 25.29
CA ALA A 255 17.30 3.18 25.91
C ALA A 255 16.24 2.81 24.86
N SER A 256 16.19 3.54 23.75
CA SER A 256 15.33 3.23 22.60
C SER A 256 15.68 1.88 21.98
N SER A 257 16.98 1.56 21.84
CA SER A 257 17.41 0.26 21.34
C SER A 257 17.01 -0.90 22.23
N ILE A 258 17.08 -0.76 23.56
CA ILE A 258 16.61 -1.77 24.50
C ILE A 258 15.10 -1.99 24.35
N ALA A 259 14.31 -0.91 24.26
CA ALA A 259 12.86 -1.00 24.06
C ALA A 259 12.52 -1.72 22.75
N MET A 260 13.24 -1.39 21.67
CA MET A 260 13.09 -2.04 20.36
C MET A 260 13.45 -3.52 20.40
N ALA A 261 14.55 -3.88 21.08
CA ALA A 261 14.96 -5.26 21.28
C ALA A 261 13.87 -6.04 22.03
N GLN A 262 13.34 -5.49 23.13
CA GLN A 262 12.27 -6.12 23.91
C GLN A 262 10.98 -6.29 23.10
N ASP A 263 10.60 -5.29 22.30
CA ASP A 263 9.45 -5.38 21.41
C ASP A 263 9.65 -6.46 20.33
N TYR A 264 10.86 -6.60 19.78
CA TYR A 264 11.21 -7.69 18.86
C TYR A 264 11.10 -9.05 19.58
N ILE A 265 11.64 -9.19 20.79
CA ILE A 265 11.55 -10.43 21.56
C ILE A 265 10.09 -10.83 21.79
N LYS A 266 9.26 -9.91 22.26
CA LYS A 266 7.83 -10.15 22.46
C LYS A 266 7.16 -10.65 21.18
N SER A 267 7.41 -9.96 20.08
CA SER A 267 6.89 -10.31 18.76
C SER A 267 7.29 -11.72 18.30
N MET A 268 8.53 -12.11 18.57
CA MET A 268 9.05 -13.45 18.26
C MET A 268 8.34 -14.52 19.08
N LEU A 269 8.17 -14.28 20.39
CA LEU A 269 7.51 -15.23 21.29
C LEU A 269 6.05 -15.47 20.89
N GLU A 270 5.32 -14.42 20.51
CA GLU A 270 3.95 -14.54 19.99
C GLU A 270 3.87 -15.45 18.74
N ILE A 271 4.87 -15.38 17.85
CA ILE A 271 4.95 -16.27 16.67
C ILE A 271 5.27 -17.72 17.09
N LEU A 272 6.11 -17.93 18.10
CA LEU A 272 6.45 -19.25 18.61
C LEU A 272 5.26 -19.93 19.28
N GLU A 273 4.48 -19.20 20.08
CA GLU A 273 3.25 -19.72 20.68
C GLU A 273 2.28 -20.24 19.61
N LEU A 274 2.23 -19.59 18.45
CA LEU A 274 1.38 -19.99 17.32
C LEU A 274 1.96 -21.17 16.51
N LYS A 275 3.29 -21.33 16.43
CA LYS A 275 3.97 -22.28 15.52
C LYS A 275 4.66 -23.45 16.21
N GLY A 276 4.77 -23.46 17.53
CA GLY A 276 5.25 -24.57 18.35
C GLY A 276 6.77 -24.76 18.40
N THR A 277 7.54 -24.42 17.36
CA THR A 277 9.01 -24.46 17.40
C THR A 277 9.66 -23.37 16.54
N TRP A 278 10.86 -22.94 16.94
CA TRP A 278 11.70 -22.05 16.14
C TRP A 278 12.68 -22.86 15.29
N PRO A 279 12.61 -22.81 13.94
CA PRO A 279 13.73 -23.24 13.14
C PRO A 279 14.90 -22.26 13.31
N ILE A 280 16.01 -22.72 13.90
CA ILE A 280 17.25 -21.94 14.08
C ILE A 280 17.80 -21.38 12.74
N HIS A 281 17.40 -21.96 11.61
CA HIS A 281 17.72 -21.51 10.26
C HIS A 281 16.70 -20.52 9.68
N SER A 282 15.76 -20.04 10.48
CA SER A 282 14.78 -19.05 10.02
C SER A 282 15.46 -17.70 9.80
N ILE A 283 15.00 -17.00 8.77
CA ILE A 283 15.50 -15.69 8.39
C ILE A 283 15.24 -14.66 9.50
N GLU A 284 14.18 -14.85 10.29
CA GLU A 284 13.80 -14.04 11.43
C GLU A 284 14.83 -14.14 12.57
N TYR A 285 15.38 -15.33 12.83
CA TYR A 285 16.43 -15.52 13.85
C TYR A 285 17.71 -14.76 13.48
N HIS A 286 18.16 -14.90 12.23
CA HIS A 286 19.35 -14.19 11.74
C HIS A 286 19.15 -12.67 11.74
N ALA A 287 17.96 -12.20 11.35
CA ALA A 287 17.62 -10.78 11.40
C ALA A 287 17.67 -10.21 12.84
N PHE A 288 17.24 -10.97 13.86
CA PHE A 288 17.32 -10.51 15.24
C PHE A 288 18.77 -10.41 15.73
N GLN A 289 19.59 -11.43 15.47
CA GLN A 289 21.01 -11.41 15.84
C GLN A 289 21.74 -10.22 15.19
N ASP A 290 21.54 -10.03 13.89
CA ASP A 290 22.17 -8.93 13.16
C ASP A 290 21.67 -7.56 13.65
N PHE A 291 20.39 -7.45 14.06
CA PHE A 291 19.90 -6.25 14.73
C PHE A 291 20.65 -5.98 16.05
N ILE A 292 20.84 -6.99 16.91
CA ILE A 292 21.56 -6.83 18.18
C ILE A 292 23.00 -6.37 17.94
N ASP A 293 23.69 -6.99 16.97
CA ASP A 293 25.08 -6.63 16.64
C ASP A 293 25.20 -5.22 16.06
N LEU A 294 24.17 -4.73 15.37
CA LEU A 294 24.09 -3.35 14.87
C LEU A 294 23.70 -2.35 15.97
N ALA A 295 22.83 -2.73 16.91
CA ALA A 295 22.25 -1.80 17.88
C ALA A 295 23.12 -1.59 19.13
N PHE A 296 23.99 -2.54 19.48
CA PHE A 296 24.75 -2.50 20.72
C PHE A 296 26.25 -2.70 20.51
N ASP A 297 27.06 -1.90 21.20
CA ASP A 297 28.46 -2.24 21.43
C ASP A 297 28.56 -3.28 22.54
N LYS A 298 29.53 -4.18 22.45
CA LYS A 298 29.72 -5.21 23.48
C LYS A 298 30.31 -4.60 24.77
N PRO A 299 29.89 -5.07 25.96
CA PRO A 299 28.93 -6.15 26.20
C PRO A 299 27.46 -5.72 26.03
N ILE A 300 26.62 -6.64 25.53
CA ILE A 300 25.17 -6.40 25.34
C ILE A 300 24.49 -6.10 26.69
N PRO A 301 23.56 -5.13 26.76
CA PRO A 301 22.83 -4.79 27.99
C PRO A 301 22.15 -5.98 28.67
N VAL A 302 22.28 -6.05 30.00
CA VAL A 302 21.74 -7.14 30.83
C VAL A 302 20.22 -7.24 30.70
N GLN A 303 19.53 -6.12 30.50
CA GLN A 303 18.07 -6.05 30.34
C GLN A 303 17.56 -6.87 29.14
N ILE A 304 18.37 -7.01 28.09
CA ILE A 304 18.03 -7.82 26.91
C ILE A 304 18.22 -9.30 27.23
N LYS A 305 19.25 -9.63 28.00
CA LYS A 305 19.51 -11.00 28.46
C LYS A 305 18.41 -11.49 29.40
N GLU A 306 17.99 -10.63 30.32
CA GLU A 306 16.91 -10.91 31.27
C GLU A 306 15.56 -11.11 30.58
N ALA A 307 15.30 -10.42 29.46
CA ALA A 307 14.06 -10.56 28.69
C ALA A 307 13.84 -11.96 28.11
N PHE A 308 14.88 -12.80 28.07
CA PHE A 308 14.81 -14.19 27.62
C PHE A 308 14.87 -15.22 28.75
N ASN A 309 15.18 -14.81 29.99
CA ASN A 309 15.34 -15.75 31.10
C ASN A 309 14.00 -16.44 31.44
N GLY A 310 14.00 -17.78 31.40
CA GLY A 310 12.84 -18.60 31.75
C GLY A 310 11.86 -18.88 30.60
N GLN A 311 12.20 -18.53 29.36
CA GLN A 311 11.41 -18.84 28.16
C GLN A 311 11.93 -20.14 27.50
N GLU A 312 11.11 -21.19 27.48
CA GLU A 312 11.46 -22.48 26.84
C GLU A 312 11.74 -22.29 25.34
N GLY A 313 12.85 -22.83 24.84
CA GLY A 313 13.21 -22.79 23.42
C GLY A 313 14.08 -21.60 22.98
N VAL A 314 14.50 -20.73 23.90
CA VAL A 314 15.35 -19.55 23.61
C VAL A 314 16.78 -19.68 24.18
N ASP A 315 17.06 -20.79 24.86
CA ASP A 315 18.34 -21.04 25.54
C ASP A 315 19.56 -20.96 24.62
N GLU A 316 19.44 -21.36 23.36
CA GLU A 316 20.54 -21.29 22.38
C GLU A 316 20.82 -19.86 21.90
N LEU A 317 19.78 -19.01 21.80
CA LEU A 317 19.92 -17.58 21.48
C LEU A 317 20.60 -16.85 22.64
N ILE A 318 20.16 -17.10 23.88
CA ILE A 318 20.80 -16.58 25.09
C ILE A 318 22.25 -17.05 25.17
N TYR A 319 22.51 -18.33 24.89
CA TYR A 319 23.86 -18.89 24.86
C TYR A 319 24.74 -18.21 23.80
N LYS A 320 24.25 -17.97 22.59
CA LYS A 320 25.01 -17.27 21.53
C LYS A 320 25.20 -15.79 21.83
N LEU A 321 24.20 -15.10 22.37
CA LEU A 321 24.34 -13.70 22.84
C LEU A 321 25.36 -13.59 23.98
N ASN A 322 25.48 -14.62 24.82
CA ASN A 322 26.46 -14.67 25.91
C ASN A 322 27.87 -15.08 25.47
N ASN A 323 28.01 -15.79 24.34
CA ASN A 323 29.28 -16.33 23.86
C ASN A 323 29.73 -15.79 22.49
N ALA A 324 29.03 -14.79 21.95
CA ALA A 324 29.48 -14.06 20.78
C ALA A 324 30.72 -13.24 21.18
N PHE A 325 31.89 -13.81 20.89
CA PHE A 325 33.29 -13.33 20.93
C PHE A 325 33.59 -12.00 21.63
#